data_AF-A0A960IMQ2-F1
#
_entry.id   AF-A0A960IMQ2-F1
#
_cell.length_a   1.000
_cell.length_b   1.000
_cell.length_c   1.000
_cell.angle_alpha   90.00
_cell.angle_beta   90.00
_cell.angle_gamma   90.00
#
_symmetry.space_group_name_H-M   'P 1'
#
loop_
_entity.id
_entity.type
_entity.pdbx_description
1 polymer ?
#
loop_
_entity_poly.entity_id
_entity_poly.type
_entity_poly.pdbx_seq_one_letter_code
_entity_poly.pdbx_strand_id
1 'polypeptide(L)'
;MRASLGGVLGRLLQVLGLNAIPVAGFFGEGWSSGTALAIYWVEGLLVIPFMATRIVLHRRWTRKRGHYRSPSFSNQKADAPAAPVGSGSLLAGYLGVVIPFTLVHGIFLALLLLLFLPREFGAASGASLPDLGKGAVGVLAFLVLGLAIDLVSLRDRSFRWLEVVTQKAMGRIFVVHLTILFGMGAAAFFHAPSALFAAFAGLKTLADLGSAFPHKELGLEPPRWAGLLDRLPGKNGESFSEYWRRTELAARALRDENELALEESRS
;
A
#
# COMPACT_ATOMS: atom_id res chain seq x y z
N MET A 1 -11.34 17.68 7.96
CA MET A 1 -11.47 16.24 8.28
C MET A 1 -11.24 16.01 9.77
N ARG A 2 -12.28 15.78 10.57
CA ARG A 2 -12.09 15.22 11.92
C ARG A 2 -11.92 13.71 11.77
N ALA A 3 -10.69 13.21 11.87
CA ALA A 3 -10.51 11.79 12.12
C ALA A 3 -11.14 11.51 13.49
N SER A 4 -12.27 10.80 13.54
CA SER A 4 -12.74 10.32 14.84
C SER A 4 -11.64 9.43 15.40
N LEU A 5 -11.29 9.62 16.68
CA LEU A 5 -10.25 8.81 17.34
C LEU A 5 -10.49 7.31 17.13
N GLY A 6 -11.76 6.88 17.08
CA GLY A 6 -12.14 5.49 16.79
C GLY A 6 -11.70 4.99 15.41
N GLY A 7 -11.70 5.84 14.38
CA GLY A 7 -11.25 5.47 13.03
C GLY A 7 -9.73 5.30 12.90
N VAL A 8 -8.96 6.05 13.69
CA VAL A 8 -7.49 5.89 13.75
C VAL A 8 -7.14 4.65 14.57
N LEU A 9 -7.80 4.47 15.71
CA LEU A 9 -7.59 3.32 16.59
C LEU A 9 -7.91 2.00 15.87
N GLY A 10 -9.03 1.93 15.16
CA GLY A 10 -9.41 0.73 14.39
C GLY A 10 -8.38 0.36 13.31
N ARG A 11 -7.80 1.35 12.63
CA ARG A 11 -6.74 1.11 11.64
C ARG A 11 -5.43 0.66 12.26
N LEU A 12 -5.05 1.25 13.39
CA LEU A 12 -3.86 0.82 14.12
C LEU A 12 -4.02 -0.63 14.62
N LEU A 13 -5.19 -0.98 15.18
CA LEU A 13 -5.49 -2.35 15.59
C LEU A 13 -5.44 -3.33 14.42
N GLN A 14 -5.97 -2.94 13.25
CA GLN A 14 -5.91 -3.79 12.07
C GLN A 14 -4.47 -4.00 11.59
N VAL A 15 -3.67 -2.93 11.51
CA VAL A 15 -2.25 -3.00 11.09
C VAL A 15 -1.43 -3.84 12.06
N LEU A 16 -1.65 -3.65 13.36
CA LEU A 16 -0.98 -4.41 14.41
C LEU A 16 -1.40 -5.88 14.36
N GLY A 17 -2.69 -6.18 14.21
CA GLY A 17 -3.20 -7.54 14.12
C GLY A 17 -2.65 -8.29 12.91
N LEU A 18 -2.60 -7.65 11.74
CA LEU A 18 -2.04 -8.24 10.52
C LEU A 18 -0.55 -8.57 10.65
N ASN A 19 0.24 -7.69 11.28
CA ASN A 19 1.66 -7.95 11.52
C ASN A 19 1.90 -8.92 12.68
N ALA A 20 1.00 -8.97 13.66
CA ALA A 20 1.10 -9.85 14.83
C ALA A 20 0.98 -11.33 14.44
N ILE A 21 0.21 -11.68 13.41
CA ILE A 21 0.03 -13.09 13.00
C ILE A 21 1.35 -13.78 12.64
N PRO A 22 2.11 -13.31 11.64
CA PRO A 22 3.39 -13.95 11.29
C PRO A 22 4.44 -13.81 12.39
N VAL A 23 4.42 -12.72 13.18
CA VAL A 23 5.34 -12.52 14.30
C VAL A 23 5.06 -13.50 15.44
N ALA A 24 3.81 -13.62 15.88
CA ALA A 24 3.41 -14.54 16.93
C ALA A 24 3.58 -16.00 16.49
N GLY A 25 3.27 -16.30 15.23
CA GLY A 25 3.51 -17.62 14.67
C GLY A 25 4.99 -18.00 14.67
N PHE A 26 5.88 -17.09 14.24
CA PHE A 26 7.32 -17.34 14.22
C PHE A 26 7.94 -17.44 15.62
N PHE A 27 7.66 -16.47 16.51
CA PHE A 27 8.31 -16.40 17.83
C PHE A 27 7.60 -17.21 18.92
N GLY A 28 6.30 -17.47 18.78
CA GLY A 28 5.47 -18.14 19.79
C GLY A 28 5.08 -19.57 19.43
N GLU A 29 4.77 -19.83 18.15
CA GLU A 29 4.34 -21.17 17.69
C GLU A 29 5.43 -21.94 16.93
N GLY A 30 6.63 -21.36 16.79
CA GLY A 30 7.77 -22.01 16.14
C GLY A 30 7.62 -22.18 14.62
N TRP A 31 6.80 -21.34 13.98
CA TRP A 31 6.67 -21.38 12.51
C TRP A 31 8.02 -21.11 11.85
N SER A 32 8.29 -21.78 10.74
CA SER A 32 9.50 -21.53 9.98
C SER A 32 9.51 -20.11 9.38
N SER A 33 10.71 -19.59 9.13
CA SER A 33 10.88 -18.30 8.45
C SER A 33 10.21 -18.29 7.07
N GLY A 34 10.26 -19.43 6.37
CA GLY A 34 9.57 -19.60 5.09
C GLY A 34 8.05 -19.51 5.19
N THR A 35 7.46 -20.08 6.24
CA THR A 35 6.01 -19.97 6.50
C THR A 35 5.61 -18.54 6.78
N ALA A 36 6.35 -17.85 7.66
CA ALA A 36 6.04 -16.48 8.02
C ALA A 36 6.19 -15.51 6.82
N LEU A 37 7.21 -15.70 5.97
CA LEU A 37 7.36 -14.98 4.70
C LEU A 37 6.20 -15.26 3.73
N ALA A 38 5.79 -16.52 3.59
CA ALA A 38 4.65 -16.92 2.76
C ALA A 38 3.35 -16.23 3.20
N ILE A 39 3.13 -16.10 4.51
CA ILE A 39 1.94 -15.43 5.06
C ILE A 39 1.89 -13.94 4.68
N TYR A 40 3.04 -13.25 4.68
CA TYR A 40 3.07 -11.85 4.24
C TYR A 40 2.74 -11.68 2.75
N TRP A 41 3.13 -12.64 1.92
CA TRP A 41 2.71 -12.65 0.51
C TRP A 41 1.21 -12.96 0.37
N VAL A 42 0.69 -13.93 1.14
CA VAL A 42 -0.75 -14.23 1.19
C VAL A 42 -1.56 -13.01 1.64
N GLU A 43 -1.07 -12.25 2.64
CA GLU A 43 -1.67 -10.97 3.02
C GLU A 43 -1.76 -10.02 1.84
N GLY A 44 -0.67 -9.84 1.09
CA GLY A 44 -0.64 -9.02 -0.12
C GLY A 44 -1.68 -9.47 -1.15
N LEU A 45 -1.76 -10.77 -1.41
CA LEU A 45 -2.71 -11.37 -2.35
C LEU A 45 -4.16 -11.13 -1.91
N LEU A 46 -4.47 -11.30 -0.61
CA LEU A 46 -5.80 -11.09 -0.06
C LEU A 46 -6.19 -9.61 0.00
N VAL A 47 -5.24 -8.69 0.19
CA VAL A 47 -5.54 -7.24 0.18
C VAL A 47 -6.11 -6.79 -1.17
N ILE A 48 -5.71 -7.40 -2.29
CA ILE A 48 -6.15 -7.02 -3.64
C ILE A 48 -7.68 -7.06 -3.79
N PRO A 49 -8.36 -8.20 -3.61
CA PRO A 49 -9.82 -8.26 -3.74
C PRO A 49 -10.52 -7.38 -2.72
N PHE A 50 -10.01 -7.30 -1.48
CA PHE A 50 -10.60 -6.44 -0.44
C PHE A 50 -10.53 -4.95 -0.77
N MET A 51 -9.45 -4.50 -1.42
CA MET A 51 -9.34 -3.12 -1.90
C MET A 51 -10.23 -2.90 -3.12
N ALA A 52 -10.24 -3.84 -4.06
CA ALA A 52 -11.13 -3.81 -5.21
C ALA A 52 -12.60 -3.69 -4.80
N THR A 53 -13.04 -4.47 -3.78
CA THR A 53 -14.38 -4.38 -3.20
C THR A 53 -14.68 -2.99 -2.67
N ARG A 54 -13.75 -2.37 -1.91
CA ARG A 54 -13.92 -0.98 -1.43
C ARG A 54 -14.10 0.00 -2.58
N ILE A 55 -13.28 -0.12 -3.63
CA ILE A 55 -13.36 0.74 -4.81
C ILE A 55 -14.71 0.56 -5.51
N VAL A 56 -15.16 -0.67 -5.73
CA VAL A 56 -16.43 -0.98 -6.40
C VAL A 56 -17.62 -0.46 -5.60
N LEU A 57 -17.68 -0.72 -4.29
CA LEU A 57 -18.78 -0.29 -3.44
C LEU A 57 -18.84 1.24 -3.33
N HIS A 58 -17.70 1.88 -3.10
CA HIS A 58 -17.63 3.34 -3.07
C HIS A 58 -18.00 3.95 -4.42
N ARG A 59 -17.59 3.36 -5.55
CA ARG A 59 -18.00 3.80 -6.90
C ARG A 59 -19.52 3.72 -7.07
N ARG A 60 -20.13 2.59 -6.68
CA ARG A 60 -21.58 2.37 -6.79
C ARG A 60 -22.38 3.37 -5.95
N TRP A 61 -21.91 3.72 -4.76
CA TRP A 61 -22.64 4.63 -3.87
C TRP A 61 -22.41 6.11 -4.15
N THR A 62 -21.23 6.50 -4.62
CA THR A 62 -20.85 7.92 -4.73
C THR A 62 -20.84 8.44 -6.17
N ARG A 63 -20.65 7.56 -7.17
CA ARG A 63 -20.53 7.91 -8.60
C ARG A 63 -19.59 9.09 -8.88
N LYS A 64 -18.55 9.29 -8.05
CA LYS A 64 -17.60 10.41 -8.18
C LYS A 64 -16.73 10.30 -9.43
N ARG A 65 -16.43 11.44 -10.07
CA ARG A 65 -15.67 11.52 -11.33
C ARG A 65 -14.30 10.84 -11.24
N GLY A 66 -13.64 10.90 -10.09
CA GLY A 66 -12.33 10.27 -9.87
C GLY A 66 -12.31 8.75 -10.13
N HIS A 67 -13.43 8.05 -9.98
CA HIS A 67 -13.51 6.61 -10.29
C HIS A 67 -13.36 6.27 -11.77
N TYR A 68 -13.59 7.25 -12.64
CA TYR A 68 -13.66 7.11 -14.10
C TYR A 68 -12.47 7.76 -14.81
N ARG A 69 -11.39 8.02 -14.07
CA ARG A 69 -10.11 8.46 -14.63
C ARG A 69 -9.10 7.34 -14.45
N SER A 70 -8.18 7.21 -15.39
CA SER A 70 -7.01 6.36 -15.17
C SER A 70 -6.12 7.01 -14.10
N PRO A 71 -5.81 6.31 -13.00
CA PRO A 71 -4.94 6.85 -11.96
C PRO A 71 -3.48 6.82 -12.43
N SER A 72 -2.77 7.94 -12.27
CA SER A 72 -1.32 7.99 -12.52
C SER A 72 -0.54 7.43 -11.34
N PHE A 73 -0.46 6.11 -11.23
CA PHE A 73 0.32 5.45 -10.18
C PHE A 73 1.81 5.29 -10.51
N SER A 74 2.18 5.27 -11.80
CA SER A 74 3.53 4.91 -12.24
C SER A 74 4.28 5.98 -13.03
N ASN A 75 3.60 6.98 -13.60
CA ASN A 75 4.24 7.95 -14.48
C ASN A 75 3.46 9.27 -14.49
N GLN A 76 3.72 10.14 -13.51
CA GLN A 76 3.38 11.55 -13.66
C GLN A 76 4.68 12.34 -13.74
N LYS A 77 5.00 12.83 -14.94
CA LYS A 77 5.72 14.10 -15.03
C LYS A 77 4.81 15.11 -14.35
N ALA A 78 5.33 15.89 -13.40
CA ALA A 78 4.52 16.83 -12.63
C ALA A 78 3.70 17.80 -13.49
N ASP A 79 4.11 18.03 -14.75
CA ASP A 79 3.46 18.91 -15.70
C ASP A 79 2.46 18.21 -16.66
N ALA A 80 2.21 16.91 -16.50
CA ALA A 80 1.27 16.19 -17.38
C ALA A 80 -0.19 16.51 -16.99
N PRO A 81 -1.05 16.89 -17.96
CA PRO A 81 -2.46 17.17 -17.69
C PRO A 81 -3.15 15.92 -17.12
N ALA A 82 -4.12 16.15 -16.23
CA ALA A 82 -4.90 15.08 -15.64
C ALA A 82 -5.63 14.26 -16.72
N ALA A 83 -5.66 12.94 -16.57
CA ALA A 83 -6.36 12.07 -17.52
C ALA A 83 -7.86 12.45 -17.58
N PRO A 84 -8.45 12.56 -18.79
CA PRO A 84 -9.85 12.95 -18.92
C PRO A 84 -10.78 11.90 -18.30
N VAL A 85 -11.98 12.32 -17.90
CA VAL A 85 -13.03 11.40 -17.45
C VAL A 85 -13.40 10.48 -18.63
N GLY A 86 -13.44 9.17 -18.39
CA GLY A 86 -13.65 8.15 -19.42
C GLY A 86 -12.36 7.51 -19.95
N SER A 87 -11.18 8.05 -19.59
CA SER A 87 -9.87 7.47 -19.99
C SER A 87 -9.54 6.11 -19.35
N GLY A 88 -10.29 5.71 -18.33
CA GLY A 88 -10.05 4.47 -17.60
C GLY A 88 -10.82 4.44 -16.29
N SER A 89 -10.33 3.66 -15.32
CA SER A 89 -10.89 3.66 -13.97
C SER A 89 -9.84 3.46 -12.91
N LEU A 90 -10.11 3.98 -11.71
CA LEU A 90 -9.27 3.75 -10.53
C LEU A 90 -9.05 2.26 -10.29
N LEU A 91 -10.10 1.45 -10.44
CA LEU A 91 -10.05 0.00 -10.26
C LEU A 91 -9.13 -0.66 -11.28
N ALA A 92 -9.26 -0.32 -12.57
CA ALA A 92 -8.44 -0.90 -13.63
C ALA A 92 -6.96 -0.52 -13.44
N GLY A 93 -6.66 0.74 -13.10
CA GLY A 93 -5.30 1.18 -12.83
C GLY A 93 -4.70 0.51 -11.58
N TYR A 94 -5.51 0.34 -10.52
CA TYR A 94 -5.08 -0.39 -9.32
C TYR A 94 -4.74 -1.84 -9.65
N LEU A 95 -5.70 -2.59 -10.22
CA LEU A 95 -5.52 -4.01 -10.55
C LEU A 95 -4.40 -4.24 -11.57
N GLY A 96 -4.29 -3.36 -12.57
CA GLY A 96 -3.25 -3.42 -13.59
C GLY A 96 -1.83 -3.29 -13.05
N VAL A 97 -1.64 -2.64 -11.90
CA VAL A 97 -0.34 -2.56 -11.23
C VAL A 97 -0.16 -3.68 -10.22
N VAL A 98 -1.13 -3.90 -9.33
CA VAL A 98 -0.93 -4.81 -8.19
C VAL A 98 -0.94 -6.28 -8.58
N ILE A 99 -1.73 -6.69 -9.58
CA ILE A 99 -1.79 -8.11 -9.98
C ILE A 99 -0.47 -8.58 -10.57
N PRO A 100 0.08 -7.95 -11.65
CA PRO A 100 1.33 -8.42 -12.24
C PRO A 100 2.47 -8.44 -11.23
N PHE A 101 2.55 -7.38 -10.40
CA PHE A 101 3.60 -7.27 -9.40
C PHE A 101 3.49 -8.34 -8.32
N THR A 102 2.29 -8.63 -7.80
CA THR A 102 2.07 -9.68 -6.79
C THR A 102 2.35 -11.07 -7.34
N LEU A 103 2.04 -11.32 -8.62
CA LEU A 103 2.32 -12.59 -9.28
C LEU A 103 3.82 -12.79 -9.50
N VAL A 104 4.51 -11.79 -10.06
CA VAL A 104 5.98 -11.83 -10.24
C VAL A 104 6.66 -12.04 -8.88
N HIS A 105 6.19 -11.34 -7.86
CA HIS A 105 6.68 -11.53 -6.51
C HIS A 105 6.45 -12.94 -5.97
N GLY A 106 5.26 -13.51 -6.22
CA GLY A 106 4.92 -14.87 -5.80
C GLY A 106 5.83 -15.91 -6.46
N ILE A 107 6.19 -15.73 -7.73
CA ILE A 107 7.16 -16.58 -8.42
C ILE A 107 8.53 -16.48 -7.75
N PHE A 108 9.01 -15.26 -7.49
CA PHE A 108 10.28 -15.05 -6.80
C PHE A 108 10.28 -15.69 -5.40
N LEU A 109 9.21 -15.51 -4.64
CA LEU A 109 9.06 -16.09 -3.32
C LEU A 109 9.01 -17.62 -3.38
N ALA A 110 8.31 -18.21 -4.35
CA ALA A 110 8.30 -19.65 -4.54
C ALA A 110 9.71 -20.20 -4.80
N LEU A 111 10.50 -19.53 -5.64
CA LEU A 111 11.91 -19.89 -5.86
C LEU A 111 12.72 -19.76 -4.57
N LEU A 112 12.51 -18.70 -3.80
CA LEU A 112 13.19 -18.50 -2.52
C LEU A 112 12.86 -19.60 -1.51
N LEU A 113 11.57 -19.93 -1.36
CA LEU A 113 11.08 -20.90 -0.36
C LEU A 113 11.39 -22.35 -0.73
N LEU A 114 11.36 -22.70 -2.03
CA LEU A 114 11.51 -24.09 -2.49
C LEU A 114 12.94 -24.42 -2.90
N LEU A 115 13.70 -23.44 -3.42
CA LEU A 115 15.04 -23.66 -3.95
C LEU A 115 16.12 -23.14 -3.00
N PHE A 116 16.01 -21.89 -2.55
CA PHE A 116 17.09 -21.21 -1.85
C PHE A 116 17.14 -21.57 -0.36
N LEU A 117 16.05 -21.34 0.39
CA LEU A 117 15.99 -21.58 1.83
C LEU A 117 16.34 -23.01 2.25
N PRO A 118 15.77 -24.06 1.63
CA PRO A 118 16.09 -25.43 2.00
C PRO A 118 17.55 -25.81 1.74
N ARG A 119 18.20 -25.18 0.73
CA ARG A 119 19.61 -25.43 0.38
C ARG A 119 20.58 -24.73 1.33
N GLU A 120 20.31 -23.47 1.66
CA GLU A 120 21.20 -22.66 2.49
C GLU A 120 21.00 -22.90 4.00
N PHE A 121 19.77 -23.15 4.43
CA PHE A 121 19.39 -23.20 5.85
C PHE A 121 18.72 -24.51 6.27
N GLY A 122 18.65 -25.50 5.37
CA GLY A 122 18.06 -26.82 5.62
C GLY A 122 16.53 -26.86 5.50
N ALA A 123 15.99 -28.08 5.39
CA ALA A 123 14.57 -28.32 5.09
C ALA A 123 13.58 -27.71 6.11
N ALA A 124 13.99 -27.55 7.38
CA ALA A 124 13.19 -26.94 8.43
C ALA A 124 12.89 -25.44 8.22
N SER A 125 13.66 -24.76 7.35
CA SER A 125 13.41 -23.36 6.99
C SER A 125 12.30 -23.17 5.95
N GLY A 126 11.89 -24.26 5.28
CA GLY A 126 10.84 -24.26 4.24
C GLY A 126 9.44 -24.00 4.79
N ALA A 127 8.51 -23.61 3.91
CA ALA A 127 7.14 -23.29 4.32
C ALA A 127 6.32 -24.54 4.71
N SER A 128 5.63 -24.46 5.84
CA SER A 128 4.68 -25.45 6.35
C SER A 128 3.27 -25.10 5.86
N LEU A 129 2.65 -26.01 5.10
CA LEU A 129 1.27 -25.82 4.59
C LEU A 129 0.22 -25.69 5.70
N PRO A 130 0.23 -26.51 6.76
CA PRO A 130 -0.72 -26.37 7.87
C PRO A 130 -0.63 -25.00 8.56
N ASP A 131 0.58 -24.52 8.83
CA ASP A 131 0.80 -23.26 9.54
C ASP A 131 0.52 -22.05 8.63
N LEU A 132 0.84 -22.17 7.34
CA LEU A 132 0.40 -21.21 6.33
C LEU A 132 -1.13 -21.08 6.29
N GLY A 133 -1.85 -22.21 6.38
CA GLY A 133 -3.30 -22.24 6.45
C GLY A 133 -3.86 -21.49 7.66
N LYS A 134 -3.30 -21.72 8.86
CA LYS A 134 -3.67 -20.99 10.09
C LYS A 134 -3.42 -19.50 9.95
N GLY A 135 -2.23 -19.13 9.46
CA GLY A 135 -1.86 -17.74 9.22
C GLY A 135 -2.78 -17.04 8.22
N ALA A 136 -3.11 -17.72 7.12
CA ALA A 136 -4.03 -17.21 6.10
C ALA A 136 -5.45 -16.95 6.66
N VAL A 137 -5.97 -17.86 7.50
CA VAL A 137 -7.26 -17.67 8.18
C VAL A 137 -7.21 -16.46 9.11
N GLY A 138 -6.13 -16.32 9.90
CA GLY A 138 -5.93 -15.14 10.76
C GLY A 138 -5.93 -13.84 9.96
N VAL A 139 -5.14 -13.79 8.88
CA VAL A 139 -5.05 -12.61 8.01
C VAL A 139 -6.42 -12.28 7.41
N LEU A 140 -7.12 -13.29 6.90
CA LEU A 140 -8.45 -13.14 6.33
C LEU A 140 -9.44 -12.57 7.37
N ALA A 141 -9.41 -13.04 8.61
CA ALA A 141 -10.28 -12.55 9.67
C ALA A 141 -10.08 -11.05 9.93
N PHE A 142 -8.83 -10.57 10.00
CA PHE A 142 -8.54 -9.14 10.17
C PHE A 142 -8.89 -8.30 8.94
N LEU A 143 -8.75 -8.84 7.73
CA LEU A 143 -9.17 -8.15 6.50
C LEU A 143 -10.70 -8.03 6.42
N VAL A 144 -11.43 -9.08 6.79
CA VAL A 144 -12.90 -9.08 6.90
C VAL A 144 -13.36 -8.06 7.94
N LEU A 145 -12.78 -8.09 9.14
CA LEU A 145 -13.11 -7.14 10.19
C LEU A 145 -12.88 -5.69 9.76
N GLY A 146 -11.72 -5.40 9.16
CA GLY A 146 -11.41 -4.06 8.67
C GLY A 146 -12.33 -3.61 7.54
N LEU A 147 -12.72 -4.53 6.63
CA LEU A 147 -13.72 -4.21 5.62
C LEU A 147 -15.09 -3.94 6.24
N ALA A 148 -15.54 -4.74 7.20
CA ALA A 148 -16.81 -4.53 7.88
C ALA A 148 -16.87 -3.17 8.58
N ILE A 149 -15.79 -2.77 9.26
CA ILE A 149 -15.67 -1.45 9.89
C ILE A 149 -15.69 -0.33 8.83
N ASP A 150 -14.95 -0.48 7.75
CA ASP A 150 -14.91 0.51 6.68
C ASP A 150 -16.29 0.67 6.03
N LEU A 151 -17.00 -0.44 5.76
CA LEU A 151 -18.31 -0.46 5.09
C LEU A 151 -19.33 0.47 5.74
N VAL A 152 -19.33 0.56 7.08
CA VAL A 152 -20.26 1.42 7.84
C VAL A 152 -20.08 2.90 7.49
N SER A 153 -18.85 3.33 7.21
CA SER A 153 -18.54 4.75 6.91
C SER A 153 -18.21 5.00 5.44
N LEU A 154 -18.10 3.96 4.62
CA LEU A 154 -17.52 4.02 3.28
C LEU A 154 -18.33 4.92 2.34
N ARG A 155 -19.66 5.00 2.50
CA ARG A 155 -20.54 5.85 1.70
C ARG A 155 -20.24 7.35 1.87
N ASP A 156 -19.87 7.75 3.08
CA ASP A 156 -19.65 9.17 3.43
C ASP A 156 -18.18 9.60 3.25
N ARG A 157 -17.30 8.68 2.83
CA ARG A 157 -15.89 9.00 2.60
C ARG A 157 -15.71 9.82 1.32
N SER A 158 -14.66 10.63 1.34
CA SER A 158 -14.19 11.35 0.17
C SER A 158 -13.51 10.38 -0.81
N PHE A 159 -13.55 10.68 -2.11
CA PHE A 159 -12.77 9.94 -3.09
C PHE A 159 -11.28 10.00 -2.76
N ARG A 160 -10.80 11.15 -2.27
CA ARG A 160 -9.42 11.34 -1.82
C ARG A 160 -9.02 10.34 -0.74
N TRP A 161 -9.91 10.03 0.19
CA TRP A 161 -9.63 9.01 1.20
C TRP A 161 -9.36 7.64 0.56
N LEU A 162 -10.20 7.24 -0.40
CA LEU A 162 -10.05 5.98 -1.11
C LEU A 162 -8.76 5.95 -1.94
N GLU A 163 -8.45 7.03 -2.64
CA GLU A 163 -7.20 7.17 -3.40
C GLU A 163 -5.97 7.02 -2.50
N VAL A 164 -5.93 7.71 -1.35
CA VAL A 164 -4.83 7.58 -0.38
C VAL A 164 -4.71 6.16 0.15
N VAL A 165 -5.82 5.51 0.49
CA VAL A 165 -5.80 4.13 0.98
C VAL A 165 -5.34 3.15 -0.10
N THR A 166 -5.71 3.40 -1.36
CA THR A 166 -5.27 2.61 -2.52
C THR A 166 -3.76 2.79 -2.75
N GLN A 167 -3.26 4.03 -2.72
CA GLN A 167 -1.84 4.35 -2.82
C GLN A 167 -1.03 3.71 -1.69
N LYS A 168 -1.54 3.72 -0.45
CA LYS A 168 -0.90 3.06 0.69
C LYS A 168 -0.81 1.55 0.50
N ALA A 169 -1.89 0.91 0.04
CA ALA A 169 -1.86 -0.53 -0.25
C ALA A 169 -0.82 -0.88 -1.33
N MET A 170 -0.68 -0.04 -2.35
CA MET A 170 0.39 -0.18 -3.36
C MET A 170 1.78 0.05 -2.77
N GLY A 171 1.96 1.06 -1.91
CA GLY A 171 3.24 1.34 -1.25
C GLY A 171 3.76 0.19 -0.40
N ARG A 172 2.86 -0.53 0.31
CA ARG A 172 3.23 -1.72 1.11
C ARG A 172 3.93 -2.79 0.26
N ILE A 173 3.45 -2.99 -0.97
CA ILE A 173 4.00 -3.95 -1.91
C ILE A 173 5.46 -3.59 -2.27
N PHE A 174 5.75 -2.31 -2.53
CA PHE A 174 7.12 -1.83 -2.78
C PHE A 174 8.04 -1.98 -1.57
N VAL A 175 7.55 -1.66 -0.37
CA VAL A 175 8.33 -1.83 0.87
C VAL A 175 8.74 -3.28 1.05
N VAL A 176 7.80 -4.23 0.89
CA VAL A 176 8.10 -5.66 1.00
C VAL A 176 9.21 -6.07 0.02
N HIS A 177 9.24 -5.52 -1.19
CA HIS A 177 10.28 -5.83 -2.17
C HIS A 177 11.64 -5.26 -1.80
N LEU A 178 11.70 -4.01 -1.34
CA LEU A 178 12.93 -3.44 -0.80
C LEU A 178 13.44 -4.27 0.37
N THR A 179 12.57 -4.61 1.32
CA THR A 179 12.97 -5.35 2.50
C THR A 179 13.42 -6.77 2.17
N ILE A 180 12.83 -7.43 1.17
CA ILE A 180 13.28 -8.75 0.73
C ILE A 180 14.61 -8.66 -0.04
N LEU A 181 14.78 -7.66 -0.91
CA LEU A 181 16.02 -7.45 -1.67
C LEU A 181 17.21 -7.14 -0.74
N PHE A 182 17.03 -6.18 0.17
CA PHE A 182 18.05 -5.81 1.16
C PHE A 182 18.20 -6.87 2.25
N GLY A 183 17.10 -7.51 2.65
CA GLY A 183 17.09 -8.61 3.60
C GLY A 183 17.92 -9.79 3.09
N MET A 184 17.71 -10.23 1.85
CA MET A 184 18.53 -11.28 1.23
C MET A 184 20.01 -10.92 1.17
N GLY A 185 20.34 -9.68 0.80
CA GLY A 185 21.73 -9.20 0.83
C GLY A 185 22.36 -9.32 2.22
N ALA A 186 21.59 -9.03 3.28
CA ALA A 186 22.04 -9.19 4.66
C ALA A 186 22.14 -10.66 5.08
N ALA A 187 21.17 -11.53 4.76
CA ALA A 187 21.24 -12.95 5.13
C ALA A 187 22.40 -13.70 4.46
N ALA A 188 22.68 -13.40 3.20
CA ALA A 188 23.83 -13.96 2.50
C ALA A 188 25.16 -13.56 3.17
N PHE A 189 25.18 -12.40 3.84
CA PHE A 189 26.36 -11.91 4.54
C PHE A 189 26.50 -12.45 5.97
N PHE A 190 25.37 -12.69 6.68
CA PHE A 190 25.37 -13.03 8.11
C PHE A 190 25.01 -14.49 8.44
N HIS A 191 24.63 -15.32 7.46
CA HIS A 191 24.22 -16.73 7.64
C HIS A 191 23.16 -16.97 8.75
N ALA A 192 22.31 -15.98 9.03
CA ALA A 192 21.37 -16.00 10.16
C ALA A 192 19.91 -15.79 9.69
N PRO A 193 19.14 -16.87 9.41
CA PRO A 193 17.79 -16.78 8.84
C PRO A 193 16.77 -16.18 9.82
N SER A 194 16.94 -16.38 11.13
CA SER A 194 16.09 -15.78 12.17
C SER A 194 16.29 -14.26 12.30
N ALA A 195 17.53 -13.79 12.16
CA ALA A 195 17.85 -12.37 12.17
C ALA A 195 17.25 -11.66 10.94
N LEU A 196 17.24 -12.32 9.77
CA LEU A 196 16.57 -11.81 8.56
C LEU A 196 15.08 -11.63 8.78
N PHE A 197 14.41 -12.65 9.34
CA PHE A 197 12.98 -12.55 9.59
C PHE A 197 12.67 -11.44 10.61
N ALA A 198 13.44 -11.35 11.70
CA ALA A 198 13.26 -10.30 12.71
C ALA A 198 13.44 -8.89 12.13
N ALA A 199 14.49 -8.67 11.33
CA ALA A 199 14.73 -7.40 10.66
C ALA A 199 13.63 -7.06 9.66
N PHE A 200 13.19 -8.05 8.87
CA PHE A 200 12.07 -7.89 7.94
C PHE A 200 10.78 -7.52 8.67
N ALA A 201 10.39 -8.30 9.68
CA ALA A 201 9.16 -8.08 10.44
C ALA A 201 9.17 -6.72 11.14
N GLY A 202 10.32 -6.32 11.70
CA GLY A 202 10.51 -5.00 12.30
C GLY A 202 10.36 -3.86 11.29
N LEU A 203 11.10 -3.92 10.17
CA LEU A 203 11.04 -2.89 9.12
C LEU A 203 9.64 -2.80 8.50
N LYS A 204 9.01 -3.93 8.23
CA LYS A 204 7.63 -3.98 7.71
C LYS A 204 6.65 -3.38 8.71
N THR A 205 6.72 -3.75 9.98
CA THR A 205 5.84 -3.21 11.01
C THR A 205 6.01 -1.70 11.15
N LEU A 206 7.25 -1.21 11.16
CA LEU A 206 7.54 0.23 11.19
C LEU A 206 7.00 0.95 9.96
N ALA A 207 7.16 0.39 8.77
CA ALA A 207 6.64 0.97 7.54
C ALA A 207 5.10 0.99 7.53
N ASP A 208 4.46 -0.09 7.99
CA ASP A 208 3.01 -0.19 8.07
C ASP A 208 2.44 0.79 9.11
N LEU A 209 3.06 0.91 10.28
CA LEU A 209 2.72 1.91 11.30
C LEU A 209 2.93 3.34 10.79
N GLY A 210 4.06 3.60 10.13
CA GLY A 210 4.34 4.86 9.45
C GLY A 210 3.23 5.23 8.47
N SER A 211 2.74 4.24 7.71
CA SER A 211 1.64 4.43 6.78
C SER A 211 0.28 4.65 7.45
N ALA A 212 0.11 4.21 8.72
CA ALA A 212 -1.15 4.39 9.45
C ALA A 212 -1.35 5.85 9.92
N PHE A 213 -0.27 6.62 10.05
CA PHE A 213 -0.36 8.03 10.45
C PHE A 213 -1.15 8.87 9.43
N PRO A 214 -1.83 9.94 9.90
CA PRO A 214 -2.56 10.85 9.03
C PRO A 214 -1.57 11.47 8.04
N HIS A 215 -1.85 11.37 6.75
CA HIS A 215 -1.10 12.13 5.76
C HIS A 215 -1.41 13.60 6.01
N LYS A 216 -0.39 14.36 6.46
CA LYS A 216 -0.48 15.81 6.51
C LYS A 216 -0.49 16.31 5.08
N GLU A 217 -1.56 16.97 4.68
CA GLU A 217 -1.60 17.65 3.39
C GLU A 217 -0.46 18.67 3.35
N LEU A 218 0.32 18.61 2.29
CA LEU A 218 1.39 19.57 2.08
C LEU A 218 0.75 20.95 1.92
N GLY A 219 1.35 21.94 2.61
CA GLY A 219 0.95 23.32 2.46
C GLY A 219 1.21 23.81 1.03
N LEU A 220 0.56 24.91 0.67
CA LEU A 220 0.91 25.63 -0.56
C LEU A 220 2.35 26.13 -0.51
N GLU A 221 2.88 26.40 0.69
CA GLU A 221 4.28 26.74 0.89
C GLU A 221 5.13 25.48 1.09
N PRO A 222 6.30 25.39 0.43
CA PRO A 222 7.23 24.29 0.65
C PRO A 222 7.78 24.30 2.09
N PRO A 223 8.26 23.15 2.60
CA PRO A 223 8.97 23.10 3.86
C PRO A 223 10.16 24.07 3.87
N ARG A 224 10.44 24.71 5.01
CA ARG A 224 11.51 25.74 5.11
C ARG A 224 12.89 25.26 4.63
N TRP A 225 13.21 23.98 4.81
CA TRP A 225 14.47 23.41 4.33
C TRP A 225 14.54 23.32 2.79
N ALA A 226 13.39 23.17 2.12
CA ALA A 226 13.30 23.04 0.68
C ALA A 226 13.45 24.40 -0.03
N GLY A 227 13.33 25.53 0.68
CA GLY A 227 13.69 26.86 0.16
C GLY A 227 15.17 26.99 -0.22
N LEU A 228 16.04 26.06 0.23
CA LEU A 228 17.42 25.98 -0.26
C LEU A 228 17.49 25.57 -1.75
N LEU A 229 16.46 24.88 -2.25
CA LEU A 229 16.37 24.44 -3.65
C LEU A 229 15.99 25.60 -4.59
N ASP A 230 15.49 26.73 -4.06
CA ASP A 230 15.25 27.94 -4.87
C ASP A 230 16.54 28.56 -5.41
N ARG A 231 17.71 28.15 -4.87
CA ARG A 231 19.02 28.56 -5.37
C ARG A 231 19.46 27.78 -6.61
N LEU A 232 18.79 26.67 -6.93
CA LEU A 232 19.09 25.87 -8.12
C LEU A 232 18.25 26.39 -9.29
N PRO A 233 18.84 26.57 -10.49
CA PRO A 233 18.08 26.96 -11.66
C PRO A 233 17.07 25.86 -12.01
N GLY A 234 15.78 26.20 -11.90
CA GLY A 234 14.69 25.31 -12.28
C GLY A 234 14.51 25.20 -13.79
N LYS A 235 13.68 24.25 -14.20
CA LYS A 235 13.34 24.06 -15.61
C LYS A 235 12.51 25.26 -16.08
N ASN A 236 12.92 25.93 -17.15
CA ASN A 236 12.28 27.16 -17.67
C ASN A 236 12.43 28.42 -16.77
N GLY A 237 13.38 28.43 -15.83
CA GLY A 237 13.65 29.61 -14.99
C GLY A 237 12.68 29.82 -13.82
N GLU A 238 11.77 28.88 -13.56
CA GLU A 238 10.91 28.90 -12.37
C GLU A 238 11.69 28.48 -11.12
N SER A 239 11.41 29.14 -9.99
CA SER A 239 11.95 28.72 -8.69
C SER A 239 11.28 27.43 -8.20
N PHE A 240 11.92 26.71 -7.29
CA PHE A 240 11.34 25.49 -6.71
C PHE A 240 10.02 25.79 -5.97
N SER A 241 9.94 26.92 -5.27
CA SER A 241 8.75 27.38 -4.56
C SER A 241 7.58 27.68 -5.51
N GLU A 242 7.83 28.29 -6.68
CA GLU A 242 6.80 28.51 -7.70
C GLU A 242 6.32 27.22 -8.32
N TYR A 243 7.26 26.34 -8.68
CA TYR A 243 6.95 25.00 -9.17
C TYR A 243 6.11 24.20 -8.15
N TRP A 244 6.49 24.26 -6.86
CA TRP A 244 5.76 23.60 -5.77
C TRP A 244 4.34 24.12 -5.64
N ARG A 245 4.16 25.45 -5.61
CA ARG A 245 2.83 26.08 -5.54
C ARG A 245 1.97 25.70 -6.73
N ARG A 246 2.51 25.78 -7.95
CA ARG A 246 1.79 25.40 -9.19
C ARG A 246 1.32 23.94 -9.11
N THR A 247 2.24 23.05 -8.74
CA THR A 247 1.96 21.60 -8.67
C THR A 247 0.91 21.29 -7.61
N GLU A 248 1.01 21.90 -6.41
CA GLU A 248 0.04 21.66 -5.34
C GLU A 248 -1.32 22.29 -5.64
N LEU A 249 -1.37 23.45 -6.30
CA LEU A 249 -2.63 24.06 -6.78
C LEU A 249 -3.31 23.18 -7.83
N ALA A 250 -2.56 22.70 -8.83
CA ALA A 250 -3.10 21.78 -9.84
C ALA A 250 -3.59 20.46 -9.21
N ALA A 251 -2.84 19.93 -8.24
CA ALA A 251 -3.22 18.73 -7.51
C ALA A 251 -4.50 18.96 -6.68
N ARG A 252 -4.66 20.12 -6.03
CA ARG A 252 -5.88 20.47 -5.29
C ARG A 252 -7.09 20.63 -6.20
N ALA A 253 -6.96 21.36 -7.30
CA ALA A 253 -8.04 21.52 -8.28
C ALA A 253 -8.51 20.16 -8.82
N LEU A 254 -7.58 19.26 -9.16
CA LEU A 254 -7.92 17.91 -9.60
C LEU A 254 -8.61 17.08 -8.50
N ARG A 255 -8.18 17.21 -7.25
CA ARG A 255 -8.83 16.53 -6.11
C ARG A 255 -10.27 17.00 -5.98
N ASP A 256 -10.51 18.31 -6.06
CA ASP A 256 -11.85 18.89 -5.98
C ASP A 256 -12.74 18.42 -7.14
N GLU A 257 -12.22 18.40 -8.38
CA GLU A 257 -12.93 17.83 -9.53
C GLU A 257 -13.27 16.35 -9.35
N ASN A 258 -12.37 15.57 -8.75
CA ASN A 258 -12.56 14.15 -8.52
C ASN A 258 -13.64 13.85 -7.46
N GLU A 259 -13.92 14.79 -6.57
CA GLU A 259 -14.99 14.67 -5.57
C GLU A 259 -16.38 14.94 -6.14
N LEU A 260 -16.48 15.64 -7.28
CA LEU A 260 -17.75 15.90 -7.95
C LEU A 260 -18.41 14.59 -8.40
N ALA A 261 -19.72 14.51 -8.25
CA ALA A 261 -20.50 13.43 -8.83
C ALA A 261 -20.43 13.51 -10.36
N LEU A 262 -20.44 12.36 -11.03
CA LEU A 262 -20.67 12.30 -12.47
C LEU A 262 -22.10 12.78 -12.70
N GLU A 263 -22.28 13.96 -13.32
CA GLU A 263 -23.61 14.41 -13.73
C GLU A 263 -24.23 13.34 -14.63
N GLU A 264 -25.43 12.88 -14.29
CA GLU A 264 -26.24 12.12 -15.24
C GLU A 264 -26.48 13.06 -16.41
N SER A 265 -25.83 12.80 -17.54
CA SER A 265 -26.26 13.36 -18.81
C SER A 265 -27.73 12.99 -18.94
N ARG A 266 -28.62 13.95 -18.67
CA ARG A 266 -30.02 13.87 -19.05
C ARG A 266 -30.04 13.74 -20.56
N SER A 267 -30.04 12.50 -21.04
CA SER A 267 -30.39 12.11 -22.40
C SER A 267 -31.76 11.45 -22.33
#